data_AF-A0A921GH08-F1
#
_entry.id   AF-A0A921GH08-F1
#
_cell.length_a   1.000
_cell.length_b   1.000
_cell.length_c   1.000
_cell.angle_alpha   90.00
_cell.angle_beta   90.00
_cell.angle_gamma   90.00
#
_symmetry.space_group_name_H-M   'P 1'
#
loop_
_entity.id
_entity.type
_entity.pdbx_description
1 polymer ?
#
loop_
_entity_poly.entity_id
_entity_poly.type
_entity_poly.pdbx_seq_one_letter_code
_entity_poly.pdbx_strand_id
1 'polypeptide(L)'
;MALDTSNWTRDDLIREARLQTDAIQRLNVWLRIGYSLVAAGFIVGYWGFYGGGGTGFGVLGVALLVVGALVSVVLKVGTTNAKKNVRNILAAAGVDLDEWAREHGRDKGGEKNAKGEKNSGKAR
;
A
#
# COMPACT_ATOMS: atom_id res chain seq x y z
N MET A 1 11.03 -5.03 -20.14
CA MET A 1 11.99 -4.11 -20.79
C MET A 1 12.80 -3.47 -19.69
N ALA A 2 14.09 -3.80 -19.59
CA ALA A 2 15.01 -3.07 -18.72
C ALA A 2 15.35 -1.76 -19.44
N LEU A 3 15.17 -0.62 -18.78
CA LEU A 3 15.61 0.66 -19.32
C LEU A 3 17.14 0.66 -19.31
N ASP A 4 17.77 0.99 -20.44
CA ASP A 4 19.23 1.09 -20.54
C ASP A 4 19.70 2.39 -19.86
N THR A 5 19.98 2.30 -18.56
CA THR A 5 20.43 3.42 -17.73
C THR A 5 21.94 3.60 -17.77
N SER A 6 22.66 2.87 -18.63
CA SER A 6 24.13 2.88 -18.68
C SER A 6 24.73 4.25 -19.03
N ASN A 7 23.95 5.13 -19.66
CA ASN A 7 24.34 6.49 -20.06
C ASN A 7 23.70 7.61 -19.21
N TRP A 8 22.98 7.31 -18.13
CA TRP A 8 22.29 8.34 -17.34
C TRP A 8 23.19 8.92 -16.26
N THR A 9 23.12 10.24 -16.08
CA THR A 9 23.84 10.90 -14.98
C THR A 9 23.14 10.64 -13.64
N ARG A 10 23.87 10.81 -12.53
CA ARG A 10 23.28 10.70 -11.19
C ARG A 10 22.05 11.61 -11.01
N ASP A 11 22.10 12.82 -11.56
CA ASP A 11 21.01 13.79 -11.45
C ASP A 11 19.75 13.33 -12.21
N ASP A 12 19.91 12.68 -13.35
CA ASP A 12 18.79 12.09 -14.10
C ASP A 12 18.13 10.94 -13.32
N LEU A 13 18.94 10.06 -12.73
CA LEU A 13 18.46 8.95 -11.89
C LEU A 13 17.70 9.47 -10.66
N ILE A 14 18.21 10.50 -10.00
CA ILE A 14 17.56 11.13 -8.84
C ILE A 14 16.24 11.80 -9.24
N ARG A 15 16.22 12.50 -10.38
CA ARG A 15 15.00 13.17 -10.89
C ARG A 15 13.91 12.15 -11.22
N GLU A 16 14.24 11.07 -11.89
CA GLU A 16 13.30 9.99 -12.22
C GLU A 16 12.77 9.28 -10.97
N ALA A 17 13.66 8.97 -10.01
CA ALA A 17 13.25 8.41 -8.73
C ALA A 17 12.26 9.31 -7.97
N ARG A 18 12.41 10.64 -8.07
CA ARG A 18 11.49 11.61 -7.45
C ARG A 18 10.12 11.61 -8.13
N LEU A 19 10.07 11.55 -9.46
CA LEU A 19 8.81 11.45 -10.22
C LEU A 19 8.06 10.16 -9.89
N GLN A 20 8.77 9.03 -9.83
CA GLN A 20 8.17 7.75 -9.46
C GLN A 20 7.70 7.73 -8.00
N THR A 21 8.42 8.40 -7.09
CA THR A 21 8.02 8.51 -5.68
C THR A 21 6.71 9.27 -5.52
N ASP A 22 6.53 10.39 -6.24
CA ASP A 22 5.29 11.16 -6.23
C ASP A 22 4.11 10.32 -6.77
N ALA A 23 4.34 9.58 -7.86
CA ALA A 23 3.36 8.64 -8.39
C ALA A 23 2.97 7.55 -7.38
N ILE A 24 3.94 6.98 -6.64
CA ILE A 24 3.69 5.99 -5.58
C ILE A 24 2.83 6.58 -4.46
N GLN A 25 3.09 7.82 -4.04
CA GLN A 25 2.33 8.47 -2.98
C GLN A 25 0.87 8.68 -3.39
N ARG A 26 0.64 9.07 -4.65
CA ARG A 26 -0.70 9.19 -5.21
C ARG A 26 -1.43 7.84 -5.26
N LEU A 27 -0.74 6.76 -5.66
CA LEU A 27 -1.32 5.41 -5.66
C LEU A 27 -1.72 4.93 -4.26
N ASN A 28 -0.99 5.31 -3.21
CA ASN A 28 -1.35 5.02 -1.81
C ASN A 28 -2.68 5.68 -1.39
N VAL A 29 -2.95 6.90 -1.88
CA VAL A 29 -4.24 7.58 -1.65
C VAL A 29 -5.36 6.84 -2.37
N TRP A 30 -5.15 6.46 -3.62
CA TRP A 30 -6.12 5.66 -4.38
C TRP A 30 -6.40 4.30 -3.75
N LEU A 31 -5.39 3.66 -3.16
CA LEU A 31 -5.53 2.40 -2.42
C LEU A 31 -6.45 2.57 -1.20
N ARG A 32 -6.33 3.69 -0.49
CA ARG A 32 -7.25 4.03 0.62
C ARG A 32 -8.68 4.19 0.12
N ILE A 33 -8.88 4.88 -1.00
CA ILE A 33 -10.21 5.02 -1.63
C ILE A 33 -10.78 3.65 -2.01
N GLY A 34 -9.95 2.75 -2.56
CA GLY A 34 -10.35 1.37 -2.87
C GLY A 34 -10.82 0.60 -1.62
N TYR A 35 -10.09 0.67 -0.51
CA TYR A 35 -10.53 0.04 0.74
C TYR A 35 -11.80 0.67 1.31
N SER A 36 -11.97 1.99 1.20
CA SER A 36 -13.20 2.66 1.60
C SER A 36 -14.40 2.20 0.76
N LEU A 37 -14.22 1.98 -0.54
CA LEU A 37 -15.26 1.43 -1.41
C LEU A 37 -15.63 0.00 -1.04
N VAL A 38 -14.64 -0.83 -0.68
CA VAL A 38 -14.90 -2.20 -0.17
C VAL A 38 -15.72 -2.13 1.12
N ALA A 39 -15.35 -1.27 2.08
CA ALA A 39 -16.08 -1.11 3.32
C ALA A 39 -17.52 -0.60 3.08
N ALA A 40 -17.69 0.39 2.21
CA ALA A 40 -19.00 0.91 1.82
C ALA A 40 -19.85 -0.15 1.13
N GLY A 41 -19.28 -0.91 0.18
CA GLY A 41 -19.95 -2.01 -0.49
C GLY A 41 -20.42 -3.09 0.49
N PHE A 42 -19.62 -3.41 1.51
CA PHE A 42 -20.01 -4.34 2.56
C PHE A 42 -21.21 -3.83 3.37
N ILE A 43 -21.18 -2.57 3.81
CA ILE A 43 -22.27 -1.96 4.58
C ILE A 43 -23.56 -1.92 3.76
N VAL A 44 -23.48 -1.42 2.53
CA VAL A 44 -24.64 -1.29 1.62
C VAL A 44 -25.19 -2.67 1.25
N GLY A 45 -24.31 -3.64 0.98
CA GLY A 45 -24.70 -5.02 0.65
C GLY A 45 -25.40 -5.71 1.82
N TYR A 46 -24.82 -5.60 3.02
CA TYR A 46 -25.42 -6.15 4.24
C TYR A 46 -26.80 -5.53 4.51
N TRP A 47 -26.91 -4.21 4.42
CA TRP A 47 -28.17 -3.51 4.62
C TRP A 47 -29.23 -3.88 3.57
N GLY A 48 -28.82 -4.04 2.31
CA GLY A 48 -29.72 -4.44 1.23
C GLY A 48 -30.30 -5.85 1.38
N PHE A 49 -29.47 -6.83 1.72
CA PHE A 49 -29.91 -8.23 1.83
C PHE A 49 -30.52 -8.59 3.20
N TYR A 50 -30.00 -8.02 4.28
CA TYR A 50 -30.32 -8.44 5.65
C TYR A 50 -30.93 -7.32 6.51
N GLY A 51 -30.81 -6.06 6.10
CA GLY A 51 -31.26 -4.89 6.87
C GLY A 51 -32.53 -4.21 6.39
N GLY A 52 -33.28 -4.85 5.48
CA GLY A 52 -34.55 -4.33 4.96
C GLY A 52 -34.41 -3.27 3.85
N GLY A 53 -33.21 -2.99 3.35
CA GLY A 53 -32.98 -2.03 2.27
C GLY A 53 -33.48 -2.48 0.89
N GLY A 54 -33.67 -3.78 0.68
CA GLY A 54 -34.16 -4.36 -0.56
C GLY A 54 -33.04 -4.83 -1.50
N THR A 55 -33.36 -5.82 -2.33
CA THR A 55 -32.39 -6.57 -3.16
C THR A 55 -31.55 -5.68 -4.08
N GLY A 56 -32.10 -4.56 -4.56
CA GLY A 56 -31.37 -3.60 -5.39
C GLY A 56 -30.13 -3.02 -4.70
N PHE A 57 -30.24 -2.65 -3.42
CA PHE A 57 -29.09 -2.19 -2.62
C PHE A 57 -28.13 -3.33 -2.30
N GLY A 58 -28.64 -4.57 -2.16
CA GLY A 58 -27.81 -5.76 -2.00
C GLY A 58 -26.87 -5.96 -3.18
N VAL A 59 -27.42 -5.94 -4.41
CA VAL A 59 -26.65 -6.08 -5.66
C VAL A 59 -25.67 -4.92 -5.85
N LEU A 60 -26.07 -3.68 -5.54
CA LEU A 60 -25.17 -2.53 -5.57
C LEU A 60 -23.97 -2.69 -4.64
N GLY A 61 -24.21 -3.17 -3.41
CA GLY A 61 -23.14 -3.44 -2.45
C GLY A 61 -22.14 -4.49 -2.93
N VAL A 62 -22.63 -5.56 -3.55
CA VAL A 62 -21.78 -6.61 -4.17
C VAL A 62 -20.95 -6.03 -5.32
N ALA A 63 -21.55 -5.21 -6.18
CA ALA A 63 -20.82 -4.56 -7.27
C ALA A 63 -19.69 -3.66 -6.74
N LEU A 64 -19.96 -2.86 -5.70
CA LEU A 64 -18.96 -2.02 -5.05
C LEU A 64 -17.83 -2.85 -4.40
N LEU A 65 -18.15 -3.99 -3.79
CA LEU A 65 -17.16 -4.91 -3.23
C LEU A 65 -16.23 -5.48 -4.31
N VAL A 66 -16.78 -5.96 -5.42
CA VAL A 66 -15.98 -6.55 -6.51
C VAL A 66 -15.07 -5.49 -7.12
N VAL A 67 -15.61 -4.33 -7.48
CA VAL A 67 -14.82 -3.23 -8.07
C VAL A 67 -13.76 -2.73 -7.09
N GLY A 68 -14.14 -2.50 -5.83
CA GLY A 68 -13.22 -2.06 -4.79
C GLY A 68 -12.09 -3.05 -4.57
N ALA A 69 -12.39 -4.35 -4.50
CA ALA A 69 -11.39 -5.40 -4.32
C ALA A 69 -10.41 -5.47 -5.51
N LEU A 70 -10.91 -5.45 -6.74
CA LEU A 70 -10.06 -5.47 -7.94
C LEU A 70 -9.14 -4.24 -8.00
N VAL A 71 -9.69 -3.04 -7.77
CA VAL A 71 -8.92 -1.80 -7.74
C VAL A 71 -7.86 -1.84 -6.65
N SER A 72 -8.21 -2.28 -5.43
CA SER A 72 -7.26 -2.40 -4.32
C SER A 72 -6.13 -3.38 -4.63
N VAL A 73 -6.42 -4.53 -5.25
CA VAL A 73 -5.39 -5.51 -5.63
C VAL A 73 -4.44 -4.93 -6.67
N VAL A 74 -4.96 -4.35 -7.76
CA VAL A 74 -4.14 -3.76 -8.82
C VAL A 74 -3.25 -2.63 -8.28
N LEU A 75 -3.81 -1.74 -7.46
CA LEU A 75 -3.06 -0.64 -6.86
C LEU A 75 -2.00 -1.14 -5.86
N LYS A 76 -2.29 -2.19 -5.10
CA LYS A 76 -1.33 -2.79 -4.15
C LYS A 76 -0.14 -3.41 -4.87
N VAL A 77 -0.39 -4.12 -5.96
CA VAL A 77 0.66 -4.71 -6.79
C VAL A 77 1.46 -3.58 -7.47
N GLY A 78 0.78 -2.60 -8.06
CA GLY A 78 1.40 -1.44 -8.71
C GLY A 78 2.31 -0.64 -7.77
N THR A 79 1.84 -0.29 -6.56
CA THR A 79 2.66 0.42 -5.56
C THR A 79 3.87 -0.38 -5.12
N THR A 80 3.72 -1.70 -4.95
CA THR A 80 4.82 -2.58 -4.53
C THR A 80 5.89 -2.67 -5.63
N ASN A 81 5.47 -2.80 -6.89
CA ASN A 81 6.39 -2.89 -8.03
C ASN A 81 7.08 -1.55 -8.30
N ALA A 82 6.34 -0.43 -8.22
CA ALA A 82 6.91 0.89 -8.40
C ALA A 82 7.98 1.20 -7.33
N LYS A 83 7.74 0.86 -6.05
CA LYS A 83 8.75 1.01 -4.99
C LYS A 83 10.01 0.21 -5.27
N LYS A 84 9.87 -1.04 -5.75
CA LYS A 84 11.03 -1.87 -6.12
C LYS A 84 11.82 -1.25 -7.28
N ASN A 85 11.13 -0.70 -8.28
CA ASN A 85 11.77 -0.02 -9.40
C ASN A 85 12.58 1.21 -8.96
N VAL A 86 12.02 2.04 -8.08
CA VAL A 86 12.71 3.19 -7.50
C VAL A 86 13.94 2.76 -6.70
N ARG A 87 13.84 1.69 -5.90
CA ARG A 87 15.01 1.16 -5.15
C ARG A 87 16.15 0.78 -6.07
N ASN A 88 15.85 0.16 -7.21
CA ASN A 88 16.87 -0.23 -8.18
C ASN A 88 17.55 1.00 -8.83
N ILE A 89 16.78 2.05 -9.16
CA ILE A 89 17.32 3.30 -9.70
C ILE A 89 18.22 4.00 -8.68
N LEU A 90 17.80 4.08 -7.41
CA LEU A 90 18.59 4.70 -6.34
C LEU A 90 19.87 3.91 -6.04
N ALA A 91 19.80 2.58 -6.06
CA ALA A 91 20.99 1.73 -5.94
C ALA A 91 21.97 1.97 -7.11
N ALA A 92 21.47 2.13 -8.35
CA ALA A 92 22.31 2.48 -9.50
C ALA A 92 22.95 3.87 -9.38
N ALA A 93 22.30 4.81 -8.69
CA ALA A 93 22.88 6.10 -8.34
C ALA A 93 23.93 6.02 -7.20
N GLY A 94 24.12 4.85 -6.58
CA GLY A 94 25.04 4.63 -5.48
C GLY A 94 24.50 5.08 -4.12
N VAL A 95 23.18 5.11 -3.95
CA VAL A 95 22.53 5.34 -2.64
C VAL A 95 22.33 4.00 -1.95
N ASP A 96 22.95 3.79 -0.79
CA ASP A 96 22.77 2.58 0.01
C ASP A 96 21.47 2.65 0.84
N LEU A 97 20.41 2.09 0.27
CA LEU A 97 19.08 2.07 0.90
C LEU A 97 18.98 1.06 2.05
N ASP A 98 19.86 0.04 2.10
CA ASP A 98 19.81 -1.00 3.11
C ASP A 98 20.47 -0.51 4.41
N GLU A 99 21.51 0.32 4.31
CA GLU A 99 22.07 1.06 5.45
C GLU A 99 21.06 2.07 6.02
N TRP A 100 20.46 2.91 5.16
CA TRP A 100 19.43 3.87 5.57
C TRP A 100 18.22 3.19 6.24
N ALA A 101 17.77 2.06 5.69
CA ALA A 101 16.67 1.29 6.25
C ALA A 101 17.03 0.59 7.58
N ARG A 102 18.30 0.24 7.82
CA ARG A 102 18.73 -0.30 9.12
C ARG A 102 18.78 0.77 10.21
N GLU A 103 19.22 1.97 9.85
CA GLU A 103 19.28 3.11 10.76
C GLU A 103 17.87 3.62 11.12
N HIS A 104 16.98 3.74 10.14
CA HIS A 104 15.64 4.31 10.33
C HIS A 104 14.51 3.28 10.50
N GLY A 105 14.73 2.01 10.13
CA GLY A 105 13.73 0.94 10.17
C GLY A 105 13.58 0.24 11.52
N ARG A 106 14.48 0.53 12.48
CA ARG A 106 14.37 0.02 13.87
C ARG A 106 13.12 0.50 14.60
N ASP A 107 12.48 1.57 14.12
CA ASP A 107 11.37 2.23 14.80
C ASP A 107 10.01 1.52 14.63
N LYS A 108 9.82 0.71 13.57
CA LYS A 108 8.50 0.09 13.27
C LYS A 108 8.36 -1.39 13.65
N GLY A 109 9.45 -2.05 14.04
CA GLY A 109 9.47 -3.48 14.38
C GLY A 109 9.38 -3.81 15.88
N GLY A 110 9.69 -2.84 16.75
CA GLY A 110 9.85 -3.08 18.20
C GLY A 110 8.55 -3.07 19.02
N GLU A 111 7.49 -2.39 18.57
CA GLU A 111 6.29 -2.17 19.40
C GLU A 111 5.37 -3.39 19.53
N LYS A 112 5.48 -4.40 18.67
CA LYS A 112 4.59 -5.58 18.74
C LYS A 112 5.02 -6.62 19.77
N ASN A 113 6.31 -6.70 20.10
CA ASN A 113 6.82 -7.67 21.09
C ASN A 113 6.80 -7.14 22.53
N ALA A 114 6.80 -5.81 22.75
CA ALA A 114 6.79 -5.25 24.10
C ALA A 114 5.41 -5.25 24.79
N LYS A 115 4.31 -5.44 24.03
CA LYS A 115 2.94 -5.40 24.58
C LYS A 115 2.39 -6.79 24.97
N GLY A 116 3.00 -7.88 24.48
CA GLY A 116 2.60 -9.25 24.82
C GLY A 116 3.10 -9.72 26.19
N GLU A 117 4.24 -9.21 26.66
CA GLU A 117 4.88 -9.73 27.88
C GLU A 117 4.36 -9.08 29.17
N LYS A 118 3.83 -7.85 29.10
CA LYS A 118 3.34 -7.14 30.29
C LYS A 118 1.98 -7.63 30.82
N ASN A 119 1.26 -8.47 30.07
CA ASN A 119 -0.07 -8.94 30.47
C ASN A 119 -0.11 -10.39 31.00
N SER A 120 1.04 -11.07 31.07
CA SER A 120 1.13 -12.43 31.66
C SER A 120 1.54 -12.42 33.14
N GLY A 121 1.88 -11.26 33.71
CA GLY A 121 2.43 -11.14 35.07
C GLY A 121 1.45 -10.71 36.16
N LYS A 122 0.16 -10.51 35.85
CA LYS A 122 -0.81 -10.01 36.84
C LYS A 122 -2.10 -10.82 36.86
N ALA A 123 -1.94 -12.14 37.00
CA ALA A 123 -2.99 -13.04 37.42
C ALA A 123 -2.40 -13.99 38.48
N ARG A 124 -2.11 -13.43 39.66
CA ARG A 124 -2.02 -14.14 40.93
C ARG A 124 -2.51 -13.19 42.02
#